data_AF-A0A098G5G2-F1
#
_entry.id   AF-A0A098G5G2-F1
#
_cell.length_a   1.000
_cell.length_b   1.000
_cell.length_c   1.000
_cell.angle_alpha   90.00
_cell.angle_beta   90.00
_cell.angle_gamma   90.00
#
_symmetry.space_group_name_H-M   'P 1'
#
loop_
_entity.id
_entity.type
_entity.pdbx_description
1 polymer ?
#
loop_
_entity_poly.entity_id
_entity_poly.type
_entity_poly.pdbx_seq_one_letter_code
_entity_poly.pdbx_strand_id
1 'polypeptide(L)'
;MERCNEQHLFSCNPLLDLFGNVTAGANCFVEPVLESSCTGVYTLVPRVASSRTSSSLTSFISGLLLFFVSLLITSNANALPPEGISKKPPITAAMGFSFTNLYDISMPQKSFKFSGYIWWYVTPLTSTYVPYDRTDVINAKEYSIKPHHIYDAEPNYYEAKINANVSQEWELRQFPFDSQELHINFEDNGYDASRLLYTVDREHSRINPYLKLDDWKVMGDSISTHLDSGYSEVRITIKIKRLNSGWLFFHLFIGTFVGVLLCLLGFFMRLDSDIRFSLFLGAIFAVVTNQHILYEVLPRTSYLTLSDKIQIATFILLIFTIIIHVILKKLAERRRAKFGHYLNKRMGIALFLSYCSFVIFVVHHAIVS
;
A
#
# COMPACT_ATOMS: atom_id res chain seq x y z
N MET A 1 -53.43 21.47 23.79
CA MET A 1 -52.80 20.17 23.56
C MET A 1 -51.37 20.46 23.13
N GLU A 2 -50.45 19.96 23.95
CA GLU A 2 -49.01 19.73 23.77
C GLU A 2 -48.06 20.83 23.24
N ARG A 3 -46.93 20.88 23.96
CA ARG A 3 -45.81 21.82 23.92
C ARG A 3 -44.96 21.59 22.66
N CYS A 4 -44.52 22.67 22.03
CA CYS A 4 -43.27 22.69 21.26
C CYS A 4 -42.41 23.83 21.81
N ASN A 5 -41.35 23.43 22.53
CA ASN A 5 -40.30 24.27 23.06
C ASN A 5 -39.03 23.84 22.31
N GLU A 6 -38.58 24.61 21.35
CA GLU A 6 -37.26 24.44 20.72
C GLU A 6 -36.41 25.69 21.00
N GLN A 7 -35.47 25.52 21.91
CA GLN A 7 -34.28 26.34 22.03
C GLN A 7 -33.15 25.60 21.30
N HIS A 8 -32.71 26.12 20.15
CA HIS A 8 -31.42 25.74 19.58
C HIS A 8 -30.38 26.80 19.97
N LEU A 9 -29.55 26.45 20.95
CA LEU A 9 -28.25 27.07 21.17
C LEU A 9 -27.33 26.73 19.99
N PHE A 10 -26.75 27.75 19.36
CA PHE A 10 -25.47 27.60 18.66
C PHE A 10 -24.49 28.65 19.21
N SER A 11 -23.43 28.12 19.81
CA SER A 11 -22.29 28.83 20.38
C SER A 11 -21.25 29.06 19.29
N CYS A 12 -20.88 30.33 19.06
CA CYS A 12 -19.67 30.69 18.33
C CYS A 12 -18.57 31.03 19.34
N ASN A 13 -17.61 30.12 19.54
CA ASN A 13 -16.37 30.39 20.26
C ASN A 13 -15.29 30.88 19.27
N PRO A 14 -14.65 32.04 19.48
CA PRO A 14 -13.42 32.38 18.79
C PRO A 14 -12.21 31.73 19.49
N LEU A 15 -11.34 31.10 18.70
CA LEU A 15 -10.02 30.63 19.13
C LEU A 15 -9.10 31.83 19.36
N LEU A 16 -8.56 31.94 20.58
CA LEU A 16 -7.48 32.84 20.96
C LEU A 16 -6.13 32.20 20.61
N ASP A 17 -5.34 32.84 19.75
CA ASP A 17 -3.92 32.52 19.55
C ASP A 17 -3.01 33.45 20.39
N LEU A 18 -1.90 32.87 20.83
CA LEU A 18 -1.00 33.31 21.91
C LEU A 18 -0.19 34.60 21.69
N PHE A 19 -0.50 35.39 20.67
CA PHE A 19 0.15 36.69 20.44
C PHE A 19 -0.91 37.67 19.95
N GLY A 20 -1.50 38.40 20.90
CA GLY A 20 -2.61 39.32 20.65
C GLY A 20 -2.33 40.30 19.52
N ASN A 21 -3.11 40.18 18.44
CA ASN A 21 -3.35 41.23 17.47
C ASN A 21 -4.71 41.01 16.79
N VAL A 22 -5.51 42.08 16.73
CA VAL A 22 -6.85 42.11 16.15
C VAL A 22 -6.73 42.57 14.70
N THR A 23 -7.17 41.77 13.74
CA THR A 23 -7.40 42.21 12.35
C THR A 23 -8.84 41.97 11.96
N ALA A 24 -9.52 43.06 11.63
CA ALA A 24 -10.92 43.14 11.23
C ALA A 24 -11.19 42.49 9.88
N GLY A 25 -12.36 41.86 9.72
CA GLY A 25 -12.84 41.38 8.42
C GLY A 25 -13.92 40.31 8.52
N ALA A 26 -15.05 40.58 9.19
CA ALA A 26 -16.23 39.72 9.17
C ALA A 26 -17.27 40.28 8.20
N ASN A 27 -17.46 39.64 7.05
CA ASN A 27 -18.66 39.79 6.22
C ASN A 27 -19.45 38.48 6.28
N CYS A 28 -20.45 38.44 7.15
CA CYS A 28 -21.46 37.39 7.21
C CYS A 28 -22.42 37.53 6.02
N PHE A 29 -22.49 36.51 5.17
CA PHE A 29 -23.53 36.39 4.15
C PHE A 29 -24.76 35.71 4.75
N VAL A 30 -25.89 36.40 4.74
CA VAL A 30 -27.22 35.90 5.10
C VAL A 30 -28.03 35.82 3.81
N GLU A 31 -28.57 34.65 3.51
CA GLU A 31 -29.44 34.41 2.37
C GLU A 31 -30.89 34.26 2.87
N PRO A 32 -31.86 35.10 2.46
CA PRO A 32 -33.26 34.86 2.78
C PRO A 32 -33.98 34.13 1.64
N VAL A 33 -34.62 33.02 1.98
CA VAL A 33 -35.62 32.32 1.15
C VAL A 33 -36.97 33.00 1.37
N LEU A 34 -37.58 33.51 0.29
CA LEU A 34 -38.99 33.91 0.25
C LEU A 34 -39.59 33.55 -1.10
N GLU A 35 -40.51 32.57 -1.09
CA GLU A 35 -41.49 32.35 -2.15
C GLU A 35 -42.55 33.46 -2.10
N SER A 36 -42.87 34.06 -3.26
CA SER A 36 -44.23 34.07 -3.85
C SER A 36 -44.47 35.23 -4.84
N SER A 37 -45.14 34.86 -5.94
CA SER A 37 -46.06 35.65 -6.76
C SER A 37 -45.53 36.61 -7.86
N CYS A 38 -45.87 36.21 -9.10
CA CYS A 38 -46.40 36.99 -10.23
C CYS A 38 -45.78 38.35 -10.59
N THR A 39 -45.15 38.44 -11.76
CA THR A 39 -45.63 39.17 -12.96
C THR A 39 -44.53 39.18 -14.04
N GLY A 40 -44.90 38.91 -15.28
CA GLY A 40 -43.95 38.64 -16.37
C GLY A 40 -43.43 39.88 -17.09
N VAL A 41 -42.30 39.71 -17.78
CA VAL A 41 -41.92 40.48 -18.97
C VAL A 41 -41.08 39.57 -19.88
N TYR A 42 -41.37 39.64 -21.17
CA TYR A 42 -40.87 38.83 -22.28
C TYR A 42 -39.47 39.25 -22.74
N THR A 43 -38.62 38.30 -23.15
CA THR A 43 -37.66 38.49 -24.27
C THR A 43 -37.30 37.18 -24.97
N LEU A 44 -38.03 36.94 -26.07
CA LEU A 44 -37.59 36.50 -27.41
C LEU A 44 -36.40 35.53 -27.55
N VAL A 45 -36.74 34.28 -27.85
CA VAL A 45 -35.92 33.30 -28.60
C VAL A 45 -36.19 33.51 -30.10
N PRO A 46 -35.19 33.66 -30.99
CA PRO A 46 -35.45 33.58 -32.42
C PRO A 46 -35.55 32.11 -32.85
N ARG A 47 -36.70 31.84 -33.45
CA ARG A 47 -37.19 30.59 -34.02
C ARG A 47 -36.68 30.45 -35.45
N VAL A 48 -36.19 29.26 -35.77
CA VAL A 48 -35.98 28.77 -37.14
C VAL A 48 -37.30 28.83 -37.91
N ALA A 49 -37.29 29.43 -39.11
CA ALA A 49 -38.37 29.34 -40.08
C ALA A 49 -37.81 29.24 -41.51
N SER A 50 -38.51 28.43 -42.27
CA SER A 50 -38.21 27.79 -43.55
C SER A 50 -38.53 28.63 -44.79
N SER A 51 -37.92 28.28 -45.92
CA SER A 51 -38.56 28.05 -47.24
C SER A 51 -37.46 27.84 -48.31
N ARG A 52 -37.36 26.63 -48.87
CA ARG A 52 -37.90 26.16 -50.17
C ARG A 52 -37.22 26.76 -51.41
N THR A 53 -36.45 25.88 -52.09
CA THR A 53 -36.40 25.59 -53.55
C THR A 53 -36.08 26.77 -54.50
N SER A 54 -35.23 26.70 -55.54
CA SER A 54 -34.73 25.62 -56.39
C SER A 54 -33.52 26.11 -57.21
N SER A 55 -32.79 25.17 -57.80
CA SER A 55 -32.04 25.29 -59.08
C SER A 55 -30.97 26.39 -59.18
N SER A 56 -29.70 26.03 -59.17
CA SER A 56 -29.01 25.64 -60.42
C SER A 56 -27.55 25.30 -60.12
N LEU A 57 -27.29 24.01 -60.23
CA LEU A 57 -26.00 23.34 -60.25
C LEU A 57 -25.21 23.85 -61.48
N THR A 58 -24.20 24.72 -61.34
CA THR A 58 -23.07 24.88 -62.31
C THR A 58 -22.02 25.97 -62.01
N SER A 59 -22.16 26.84 -61.00
CA SER A 59 -21.17 27.95 -60.80
C SER A 59 -20.25 27.87 -59.58
N PHE A 60 -20.14 26.72 -58.89
CA PHE A 60 -19.32 26.61 -57.67
C PHE A 60 -17.99 25.85 -57.83
N ILE A 61 -17.70 25.26 -59.00
CA ILE A 61 -16.48 24.46 -59.21
C ILE A 61 -15.30 25.30 -59.73
N SER A 62 -15.53 26.52 -60.23
CA SER A 62 -14.46 27.38 -60.76
C SER A 62 -13.77 28.28 -59.73
N GLY A 63 -14.33 28.46 -58.53
CA GLY A 63 -13.76 29.31 -57.47
C GLY A 63 -12.92 28.55 -56.43
N LEU A 64 -13.13 27.24 -56.28
CA LEU A 64 -12.46 26.43 -55.26
C LEU A 64 -11.06 25.94 -55.72
N LEU A 65 -10.83 25.88 -57.04
CA LEU A 65 -9.55 25.42 -57.60
C LEU A 65 -8.44 26.50 -57.56
N LEU A 66 -8.79 27.78 -57.51
CA LEU A 66 -7.83 28.89 -57.40
C LEU A 66 -7.43 29.19 -55.95
N PHE A 67 -8.23 28.78 -54.97
CA PHE A 67 -7.88 28.90 -53.55
C PHE A 67 -6.89 27.81 -53.10
N PHE A 68 -6.95 26.62 -53.71
CA PHE A 68 -6.02 25.52 -53.40
C PHE A 68 -4.64 25.66 -54.09
N VAL A 69 -4.55 26.40 -55.20
CA VAL A 69 -3.26 26.62 -55.90
C VAL A 69 -2.48 27.81 -55.32
N SER A 70 -3.14 28.74 -54.62
CA SER A 70 -2.50 29.85 -53.91
C SER A 70 -1.89 29.48 -52.56
N LEU A 71 -2.18 28.30 -52.00
CA LEU A 71 -1.62 27.84 -50.72
C LEU A 71 -0.36 26.96 -50.87
N LEU A 72 0.06 26.69 -52.12
CA LEU A 72 1.19 25.81 -52.44
C LEU A 72 2.48 26.56 -52.84
N ILE A 73 2.47 27.91 -52.85
CA ILE A 73 3.64 28.69 -53.26
C ILE A 73 3.82 29.91 -52.34
N THR A 74 4.05 29.67 -51.05
CA THR A 74 4.77 30.64 -50.20
C THR A 74 5.75 29.92 -49.29
N SER A 75 7.03 30.19 -49.53
CA SER A 75 8.19 29.94 -48.67
C SER A 75 8.42 28.50 -48.21
N ASN A 76 9.20 27.78 -49.02
CA ASN A 76 10.31 26.99 -48.50
C ASN A 76 11.22 27.92 -47.68
N ALA A 77 10.85 28.19 -46.43
CA ALA A 77 11.87 28.36 -45.42
C ALA A 77 12.50 26.98 -45.31
N ASN A 78 13.73 26.83 -45.82
CA ASN A 78 14.61 25.78 -45.38
C ASN A 78 14.71 25.94 -43.87
N ALA A 79 13.82 25.27 -43.13
CA ALA A 79 14.08 24.91 -41.76
C ALA A 79 15.36 24.11 -41.86
N LEU A 80 16.48 24.76 -41.53
CA LEU A 80 17.70 24.05 -41.18
C LEU A 80 17.22 22.91 -40.28
N PRO A 81 17.58 21.64 -40.55
CA PRO A 81 17.31 20.58 -39.60
C PRO A 81 17.76 21.14 -38.25
N PRO A 82 16.94 21.05 -37.16
CA PRO A 82 17.38 21.54 -35.87
C PRO A 82 18.78 20.99 -35.71
N GLU A 83 19.78 21.89 -35.59
CA GLU A 83 21.18 21.52 -35.53
C GLU A 83 21.21 20.27 -34.70
N GLY A 84 21.59 19.16 -35.34
CA GLY A 84 21.63 17.89 -34.65
C GLY A 84 22.55 18.16 -33.48
N ILE A 85 21.98 18.37 -32.30
CA ILE A 85 22.71 18.26 -31.06
C ILE A 85 23.26 16.87 -31.23
N SER A 86 24.54 16.79 -31.58
CA SER A 86 25.29 15.57 -31.51
C SER A 86 25.12 15.18 -30.06
N LYS A 87 24.07 14.39 -29.78
CA LYS A 87 23.81 13.84 -28.46
C LYS A 87 24.98 12.90 -28.31
N LYS A 88 26.06 13.43 -27.75
CA LYS A 88 27.19 12.64 -27.27
C LYS A 88 26.53 11.44 -26.58
N PRO A 89 26.89 10.21 -26.96
CA PRO A 89 26.22 9.04 -26.43
C PRO A 89 26.19 9.16 -24.90
N PRO A 90 25.04 8.84 -24.26
CA PRO A 90 24.90 9.00 -22.83
C PRO A 90 26.04 8.25 -22.13
N ILE A 91 26.47 8.79 -20.99
CA ILE A 91 27.41 8.10 -20.13
C ILE A 91 26.74 6.79 -19.71
N THR A 92 27.46 5.67 -19.79
CA THR A 92 26.97 4.40 -19.30
C THR A 92 27.68 4.09 -17.99
N ALA A 93 26.93 3.77 -16.95
CA ALA A 93 27.47 3.33 -15.66
C ALA A 93 26.98 1.91 -15.37
N ALA A 94 27.85 0.90 -15.53
CA ALA A 94 27.51 -0.48 -15.22
C ALA A 94 27.66 -0.72 -13.71
N MET A 95 26.53 -0.79 -13.01
CA MET A 95 26.48 -0.94 -11.56
C MET A 95 26.45 -2.41 -11.14
N GLY A 96 27.21 -2.75 -10.09
CA GLY A 96 27.13 -4.03 -9.40
C GLY A 96 27.10 -3.87 -7.88
N PHE A 97 26.84 -4.97 -7.17
CA PHE A 97 26.72 -4.95 -5.70
C PHE A 97 27.24 -6.22 -5.03
N SER A 98 27.71 -6.05 -3.79
CA SER A 98 28.06 -7.13 -2.86
C SER A 98 27.62 -6.75 -1.46
N PHE A 99 26.47 -7.29 -1.03
CA PHE A 99 25.94 -7.01 0.30
C PHE A 99 26.50 -7.99 1.33
N THR A 100 27.09 -7.41 2.39
CA THR A 100 27.75 -8.15 3.46
C THR A 100 26.79 -8.45 4.60
N ASN A 101 25.90 -7.50 4.93
CA ASN A 101 24.89 -7.67 5.97
C ASN A 101 23.53 -7.13 5.52
N LEU A 102 22.48 -7.75 6.04
CA LEU A 102 21.09 -7.37 5.95
C LEU A 102 20.48 -7.69 7.33
N TYR A 103 19.87 -6.70 7.97
CA TYR A 103 19.50 -6.78 9.38
C TYR A 103 18.37 -5.79 9.68
N ASP A 104 17.87 -5.79 10.92
CA ASP A 104 16.77 -4.93 11.37
C ASP A 104 15.55 -4.96 10.41
N ILE A 105 15.20 -6.15 9.91
CA ILE A 105 14.01 -6.35 9.09
C ILE A 105 12.78 -6.11 9.97
N SER A 106 12.14 -4.96 9.78
CA SER A 106 11.03 -4.52 10.60
C SER A 106 9.72 -4.43 9.84
N MET A 107 8.80 -5.29 10.24
CA MET A 107 7.41 -5.26 9.78
C MET A 107 6.70 -3.97 10.21
N PRO A 108 6.67 -3.59 11.51
CA PRO A 108 5.95 -2.40 11.94
C PRO A 108 6.52 -1.10 11.37
N GLN A 109 7.85 -0.99 11.29
CA GLN A 109 8.49 0.21 10.76
C GLN A 109 8.50 0.26 9.22
N LYS A 110 8.05 -0.79 8.51
CA LYS A 110 8.08 -0.84 7.04
C LYS A 110 9.49 -0.56 6.47
N SER A 111 10.51 -1.20 7.03
CA SER A 111 11.88 -1.00 6.58
C SER A 111 12.81 -2.14 6.94
N PHE A 112 13.96 -2.19 6.29
CA PHE A 112 15.08 -3.05 6.60
C PHE A 112 16.40 -2.29 6.44
N LYS A 113 17.46 -2.75 7.08
CA LYS A 113 18.80 -2.17 6.93
C LYS A 113 19.74 -3.11 6.22
N PHE A 114 20.62 -2.56 5.39
CA PHE A 114 21.67 -3.34 4.76
C PHE A 114 23.00 -2.58 4.77
N SER A 115 24.09 -3.33 4.62
CA SER A 115 25.42 -2.79 4.37
C SER A 115 26.21 -3.66 3.41
N GLY A 116 27.13 -3.05 2.69
CA GLY A 116 27.96 -3.73 1.71
C GLY A 116 28.72 -2.77 0.82
N TYR A 117 29.04 -3.25 -0.38
CA TYR A 117 29.73 -2.50 -1.41
C TYR A 117 28.88 -2.44 -2.67
N ILE A 118 29.02 -1.32 -3.37
CA ILE A 118 28.48 -1.10 -4.71
C ILE A 118 29.61 -0.55 -5.56
N TRP A 119 29.62 -0.91 -6.84
CA TRP A 119 30.63 -0.45 -7.78
C TRP A 119 30.01 -0.05 -9.11
N TRP A 120 30.77 0.70 -9.90
CA TRP A 120 30.40 1.15 -11.22
C TRP A 120 31.59 1.05 -12.17
N TYR A 121 31.34 0.59 -13.40
CA TYR A 121 32.24 0.79 -14.53
C TYR A 121 31.66 1.89 -15.43
N VAL A 122 32.36 3.01 -15.54
CA VAL A 122 31.90 4.20 -16.29
C VAL A 122 32.45 4.19 -17.71
N THR A 123 31.59 4.48 -18.69
CA THR A 123 31.98 4.58 -20.11
C THR A 123 31.36 5.85 -20.70
N PRO A 124 32.09 6.62 -21.55
CA PRO A 124 33.48 6.42 -21.97
C PRO A 124 34.50 6.84 -20.89
N LEU A 125 35.75 6.34 -20.98
CA LEU A 125 36.85 6.68 -20.06
C LEU A 125 37.18 8.19 -20.00
N THR A 126 36.77 8.96 -21.01
CA THR A 126 36.94 10.41 -21.05
C THR A 126 35.90 11.17 -20.23
N SER A 127 34.97 10.47 -19.59
CA SER A 127 33.94 11.06 -18.72
C SER A 127 34.55 11.55 -17.41
N THR A 128 34.11 12.72 -16.93
CA THR A 128 34.45 13.24 -15.59
C THR A 128 33.39 12.87 -14.55
N TYR A 129 32.55 11.87 -14.86
CA TYR A 129 31.44 11.45 -14.03
C TYR A 129 31.94 10.61 -12.84
N VAL A 130 31.58 11.05 -11.63
CA VAL A 130 31.93 10.39 -10.38
C VAL A 130 30.65 9.83 -9.75
N PRO A 131 30.41 8.50 -9.82
CA PRO A 131 29.11 7.91 -9.49
C PRO A 131 28.74 7.98 -8.01
N TYR A 132 29.71 7.82 -7.10
CA TYR A 132 29.41 7.75 -5.66
C TYR A 132 28.97 9.09 -5.05
N ASP A 133 29.24 10.22 -5.70
CA ASP A 133 28.79 11.56 -5.27
C ASP A 133 27.37 11.90 -5.77
N ARG A 134 26.86 11.08 -6.71
CA ARG A 134 25.63 11.38 -7.45
C ARG A 134 24.56 10.30 -7.32
N THR A 135 24.93 9.08 -6.96
CA THR A 135 23.97 7.98 -6.85
C THR A 135 23.16 8.14 -5.55
N ASP A 136 21.85 8.23 -5.69
CA ASP A 136 20.89 8.25 -4.59
C ASP A 136 20.21 6.88 -4.43
N VAL A 137 19.78 6.59 -3.21
CA VAL A 137 18.96 5.41 -2.89
C VAL A 137 17.50 5.87 -2.73
N ILE A 138 16.72 5.78 -3.81
CA ILE A 138 15.42 6.45 -3.94
C ILE A 138 14.44 6.05 -2.83
N ASN A 139 14.40 4.77 -2.48
CA ASN A 139 13.50 4.25 -1.46
C ASN A 139 14.11 4.18 -0.05
N ALA A 140 15.24 4.85 0.21
CA ALA A 140 15.84 4.89 1.54
C ALA A 140 15.24 5.98 2.43
N LYS A 141 15.08 5.66 3.72
CA LYS A 141 14.81 6.64 4.78
C LYS A 141 16.08 7.39 5.16
N GLU A 142 17.20 6.68 5.15
CA GLU A 142 18.53 7.17 5.47
C GLU A 142 19.55 6.28 4.77
N TYR A 143 20.61 6.87 4.21
CA TYR A 143 21.72 6.12 3.64
C TYR A 143 23.03 6.90 3.75
N SER A 144 24.13 6.18 3.63
CA SER A 144 25.47 6.73 3.54
C SER A 144 26.26 5.92 2.53
N ILE A 145 26.73 6.61 1.49
CA ILE A 145 27.65 6.09 0.48
C ILE A 145 29.00 6.75 0.75
N LYS A 146 30.03 5.93 0.95
CA LYS A 146 31.40 6.39 1.21
C LYS A 146 32.33 5.78 0.18
N PRO A 147 33.12 6.59 -0.55
CA PRO A 147 34.09 6.06 -1.51
C PRO A 147 34.99 5.00 -0.85
N HIS A 148 35.19 3.89 -1.54
CA HIS A 148 36.17 2.88 -1.16
C HIS A 148 37.31 2.93 -2.18
N HIS A 149 38.46 3.42 -1.75
CA HIS A 149 39.63 3.52 -2.61
C HIS A 149 40.33 2.17 -2.70
N ILE A 150 40.26 1.55 -3.87
CA ILE A 150 41.11 0.41 -4.22
C ILE A 150 42.38 0.94 -4.88
N TYR A 151 43.54 0.55 -4.35
CA TYR A 151 44.83 0.80 -4.99
C TYR A 151 44.93 -0.04 -6.28
N ASP A 152 45.38 0.56 -7.38
CA ASP A 152 45.53 -0.07 -8.71
C ASP A 152 44.22 -0.45 -9.43
N ALA A 153 43.09 0.18 -9.09
CA ALA A 153 41.85 0.02 -9.86
C ALA A 153 41.95 0.59 -11.29
N GLU A 154 41.15 0.03 -12.19
CA GLU A 154 40.98 0.58 -13.54
C GLU A 154 40.48 2.04 -13.47
N PRO A 155 40.92 2.94 -14.37
CA PRO A 155 40.62 4.37 -14.29
C PRO A 155 39.12 4.71 -14.40
N ASN A 156 38.28 3.78 -14.85
CA ASN A 156 36.83 3.91 -14.94
C ASN A 156 36.06 3.07 -13.91
N TYR A 157 36.77 2.39 -13.00
CA TYR A 157 36.17 1.63 -11.91
C TYR A 157 36.04 2.51 -10.68
N TYR A 158 34.84 2.53 -10.12
CA TYR A 158 34.51 3.24 -8.89
C TYR A 158 33.85 2.27 -7.93
N GLU A 159 34.22 2.32 -6.65
CA GLU A 159 33.60 1.52 -5.60
C GLU A 159 33.27 2.40 -4.40
N ALA A 160 32.17 2.07 -3.73
CA ALA A 160 31.77 2.70 -2.50
C ALA A 160 31.19 1.68 -1.51
N LYS A 161 31.46 1.93 -0.23
CA LYS A 161 30.77 1.27 0.86
C LYS A 161 29.43 1.95 1.09
N ILE A 162 28.36 1.16 1.16
CA ILE A 162 27.01 1.63 1.41
C ILE A 162 26.47 1.08 2.72
N ASN A 163 25.76 1.92 3.47
CA ASN A 163 24.87 1.53 4.56
C ASN A 163 23.55 2.26 4.34
N ALA A 164 22.43 1.56 4.39
CA ALA A 164 21.13 2.20 4.20
C ALA A 164 20.02 1.54 5.03
N ASN A 165 19.06 2.36 5.43
CA ASN A 165 17.78 1.98 5.99
C ASN A 165 16.72 2.21 4.91
N VAL A 166 16.22 1.13 4.34
CA VAL A 166 15.37 1.14 3.14
C VAL A 166 13.91 0.97 3.53
N SER A 167 13.06 1.82 2.97
CA SER A 167 11.61 1.67 3.08
C SER A 167 11.13 0.48 2.26
N GLN A 168 10.30 -0.34 2.87
CA GLN A 168 9.77 -1.55 2.28
C GLN A 168 8.28 -1.67 2.57
N GLU A 169 7.50 -1.90 1.53
CA GLU A 169 6.12 -2.32 1.67
C GLU A 169 6.07 -3.86 1.73
N TRP A 170 5.37 -4.38 2.74
CA TRP A 170 5.29 -5.82 3.01
C TRP A 170 4.04 -6.44 2.42
N GLU A 171 4.17 -7.61 1.78
CA GLU A 171 3.03 -8.40 1.32
C GLU A 171 2.61 -9.39 2.42
N LEU A 172 1.56 -9.03 3.16
CA LEU A 172 1.15 -9.70 4.40
C LEU A 172 -0.09 -10.58 4.23
N ARG A 173 -0.61 -10.78 3.01
CA ARG A 173 -1.81 -11.61 2.76
C ARG A 173 -1.70 -12.99 3.38
N GLN A 174 -0.52 -13.60 3.31
CA GLN A 174 -0.24 -14.97 3.76
C GLN A 174 0.54 -15.02 5.08
N PHE A 175 0.82 -13.88 5.72
CA PHE A 175 1.57 -13.85 6.98
C PHE A 175 0.96 -14.82 8.02
N PRO A 176 1.75 -15.68 8.70
CA PRO A 176 3.22 -15.73 8.74
C PRO A 176 3.88 -16.71 7.74
N PHE A 177 3.14 -17.23 6.76
CA PHE A 177 3.66 -18.17 5.74
C PHE A 177 4.21 -17.45 4.50
N ASP A 178 4.47 -16.16 4.62
CA ASP A 178 4.82 -15.23 3.56
C ASP A 178 6.26 -15.38 3.04
N SER A 179 6.45 -14.95 1.79
CA SER A 179 7.75 -14.64 1.20
C SER A 179 7.75 -13.17 0.79
N GLN A 180 8.89 -12.50 0.90
CA GLN A 180 9.04 -11.08 0.62
C GLN A 180 10.09 -10.84 -0.45
N GLU A 181 9.89 -9.79 -1.23
CA GLU A 181 10.88 -9.27 -2.16
C GLU A 181 11.35 -7.90 -1.65
N LEU A 182 12.59 -7.84 -1.19
CA LEU A 182 13.20 -6.59 -0.76
C LEU A 182 13.71 -5.85 -1.99
N HIS A 183 13.31 -4.58 -2.15
CA HIS A 183 13.74 -3.75 -3.26
C HIS A 183 14.68 -2.65 -2.79
N ILE A 184 15.78 -2.45 -3.52
CA ILE A 184 16.71 -1.36 -3.29
C ILE A 184 16.92 -0.67 -4.63
N ASN A 185 16.50 0.59 -4.70
CA ASN A 185 16.44 1.34 -5.95
C ASN A 185 17.50 2.44 -5.94
N PHE A 186 18.33 2.47 -6.98
CA PHE A 186 19.38 3.45 -7.18
C PHE A 186 19.10 4.28 -8.43
N GLU A 187 19.41 5.57 -8.35
CA GLU A 187 19.25 6.50 -9.46
C GLU A 187 20.32 7.60 -9.36
N ASP A 188 20.58 8.33 -10.44
CA ASP A 188 21.43 9.52 -10.39
C ASP A 188 20.62 10.75 -9.98
N ASN A 189 21.16 11.54 -9.06
CA ASN A 189 20.50 12.70 -8.46
C ASN A 189 20.46 13.97 -9.34
N GLY A 190 20.65 13.87 -10.66
CA GLY A 190 20.44 14.99 -11.57
C GLY A 190 20.54 14.70 -13.07
N TYR A 191 21.06 13.55 -13.49
CA TYR A 191 21.14 13.13 -14.88
C TYR A 191 19.96 12.22 -15.22
N ASP A 192 19.13 12.69 -16.15
CA ASP A 192 18.10 11.87 -16.78
C ASP A 192 18.72 10.80 -17.70
N ALA A 193 17.88 9.91 -18.21
CA ALA A 193 18.26 8.84 -19.13
C ALA A 193 18.88 9.33 -20.45
N SER A 194 18.77 10.62 -20.78
CA SER A 194 19.42 11.20 -21.96
C SER A 194 20.91 11.49 -21.72
N ARG A 195 21.33 11.62 -20.46
CA ARG A 195 22.71 11.91 -20.06
C ARG A 195 23.42 10.72 -19.44
N LEU A 196 22.71 9.90 -18.66
CA LEU A 196 23.25 8.73 -17.99
C LEU A 196 22.31 7.52 -18.16
N LEU A 197 22.86 6.41 -18.62
CA LEU A 197 22.19 5.11 -18.61
C LEU A 197 22.90 4.17 -17.66
N TYR A 198 22.17 3.65 -16.68
CA TYR A 198 22.69 2.57 -15.86
C TYR A 198 22.57 1.24 -16.60
N THR A 199 23.66 0.47 -16.58
CA THR A 199 23.64 -0.94 -16.94
C THR A 199 23.97 -1.76 -15.70
N VAL A 200 23.85 -3.08 -15.77
CA VAL A 200 24.03 -3.95 -14.60
C VAL A 200 25.13 -4.97 -14.83
N ASP A 201 26.02 -5.10 -13.84
CA ASP A 201 27.05 -6.14 -13.78
C ASP A 201 26.50 -7.38 -13.08
N ARG A 202 25.77 -8.23 -13.83
CA ARG A 202 25.12 -9.43 -13.27
C ARG A 202 26.10 -10.54 -12.89
N GLU A 203 27.27 -10.57 -13.51
CA GLU A 203 28.24 -11.64 -13.33
C GLU A 203 28.87 -11.56 -11.94
N HIS A 204 29.27 -10.35 -11.53
CA HIS A 204 29.93 -10.10 -10.26
C HIS A 204 28.98 -9.66 -9.14
N SER A 205 27.73 -9.30 -9.47
CA SER A 205 26.72 -8.98 -8.46
C SER A 205 26.23 -10.23 -7.74
N ARG A 206 26.46 -10.29 -6.42
CA ARG A 206 26.04 -11.41 -5.56
C ARG A 206 25.76 -10.90 -4.15
N ILE A 207 24.70 -11.43 -3.54
CA ILE A 207 24.60 -11.43 -2.07
C ILE A 207 25.63 -12.39 -1.49
N ASN A 208 26.23 -12.02 -0.35
CA ASN A 208 27.10 -12.93 0.40
C ASN A 208 26.35 -14.24 0.73
N PRO A 209 26.81 -15.41 0.25
CA PRO A 209 26.13 -16.69 0.48
C PRO A 209 26.11 -17.09 1.96
N TYR A 210 26.96 -16.50 2.79
CA TYR A 210 27.03 -16.75 4.23
C TYR A 210 26.19 -15.75 5.06
N LEU A 211 25.44 -14.86 4.40
CA LEU A 211 24.52 -13.95 5.05
C LEU A 211 23.48 -14.75 5.84
N LYS A 212 23.51 -14.63 7.16
CA LYS A 212 22.51 -15.22 8.06
C LYS A 212 21.52 -14.15 8.48
N LEU A 213 20.24 -14.45 8.33
CA LEU A 213 19.13 -13.64 8.82
C LEU A 213 18.41 -14.43 9.89
N ASP A 214 18.10 -13.79 11.02
CA ASP A 214 17.68 -14.52 12.23
C ASP A 214 16.31 -15.22 12.13
N ASP A 215 15.45 -14.84 11.20
CA ASP A 215 14.15 -15.51 10.96
C ASP A 215 13.84 -15.71 9.46
N TRP A 216 14.84 -15.53 8.60
CA TRP A 216 14.64 -15.48 7.16
C TRP A 216 15.68 -16.32 6.42
N LYS A 217 15.26 -16.86 5.29
CA LYS A 217 16.12 -17.54 4.33
C LYS A 217 16.16 -16.74 3.04
N VAL A 218 17.35 -16.40 2.58
CA VAL A 218 17.53 -15.81 1.25
C VAL A 218 17.30 -16.91 0.21
N MET A 219 16.38 -16.65 -0.72
CA MET A 219 15.99 -17.57 -1.79
C MET A 219 16.72 -17.26 -3.10
N GLY A 220 17.11 -15.99 -3.28
CA GLY A 220 17.89 -15.54 -4.43
C GLY A 220 17.89 -14.02 -4.56
N ASP A 221 18.72 -13.53 -5.46
CA ASP A 221 18.93 -12.12 -5.75
C ASP A 221 18.88 -11.86 -7.25
N SER A 222 18.56 -10.62 -7.61
CA SER A 222 18.56 -10.17 -9.00
C SER A 222 18.81 -8.68 -9.08
N ILE A 223 19.41 -8.25 -10.19
CA ILE A 223 19.67 -6.84 -10.51
C ILE A 223 19.18 -6.54 -11.93
N SER A 224 18.42 -5.45 -12.05
CA SER A 224 17.85 -5.00 -13.33
C SER A 224 17.89 -3.48 -13.44
N THR A 225 17.93 -3.00 -14.68
CA THR A 225 17.73 -1.58 -14.99
C THR A 225 16.29 -1.36 -15.43
N HIS A 226 15.69 -0.26 -15.00
CA HIS A 226 14.40 0.24 -15.45
C HIS A 226 14.53 1.70 -15.87
N LEU A 227 13.61 2.16 -16.73
CA LEU A 227 13.41 3.58 -16.97
C LEU A 227 12.17 4.00 -16.19
N ASP A 228 12.35 4.84 -15.18
CA ASP A 228 11.25 5.40 -14.41
C ASP A 228 11.27 6.92 -14.53
N SER A 229 10.14 7.50 -14.90
CA SER A 229 9.94 8.96 -14.94
C SER A 229 11.02 9.75 -15.72
N GLY A 230 11.65 9.11 -16.72
CA GLY A 230 12.71 9.71 -17.54
C GLY A 230 14.13 9.53 -17.00
N TYR A 231 14.30 8.91 -15.83
CA TYR A 231 15.58 8.57 -15.23
C TYR A 231 15.88 7.08 -15.43
N SER A 232 17.17 6.75 -15.40
CA SER A 232 17.62 5.36 -15.40
C SER A 232 17.75 4.88 -13.96
N GLU A 233 16.96 3.89 -13.57
CA GLU A 233 16.96 3.31 -12.22
C GLU A 233 17.61 1.91 -12.25
N VAL A 234 18.45 1.61 -11.27
CA VAL A 234 18.91 0.24 -10.99
C VAL A 234 18.13 -0.30 -9.80
N ARG A 235 17.46 -1.43 -10.00
CA ARG A 235 16.72 -2.14 -8.95
C ARG A 235 17.41 -3.43 -8.59
N ILE A 236 17.76 -3.56 -7.32
CA ILE A 236 18.21 -4.82 -6.72
C ILE A 236 17.02 -5.44 -5.99
N THR A 237 16.72 -6.70 -6.29
CA THR A 237 15.65 -7.45 -5.65
C THR A 237 16.20 -8.67 -4.92
N ILE A 238 15.93 -8.76 -3.63
CA ILE A 238 16.35 -9.86 -2.76
C ILE A 238 15.11 -10.63 -2.30
N LYS A 239 14.98 -11.88 -2.73
CA LYS A 239 13.86 -12.73 -2.33
C LYS A 239 14.19 -13.42 -1.01
N ILE A 240 13.34 -13.22 0.00
CA ILE A 240 13.47 -13.84 1.31
C ILE A 240 12.21 -14.63 1.66
N LYS A 241 12.38 -15.75 2.34
CA LYS A 241 11.29 -16.58 2.86
C LYS A 241 11.41 -16.73 4.35
N ARG A 242 10.30 -16.56 5.07
CA ARG A 242 10.28 -16.70 6.52
C ARG A 242 10.60 -18.14 6.94
N LEU A 243 11.42 -18.30 7.97
CA LEU A 243 11.72 -19.57 8.60
C LEU A 243 10.72 -19.86 9.73
N ASN A 244 10.50 -21.14 10.02
CA ASN A 244 9.68 -21.60 11.15
C ASN A 244 8.25 -20.99 11.21
N SER A 245 7.66 -20.66 10.04
CA SER A 245 6.32 -20.03 9.95
C SER A 245 5.23 -20.74 10.74
N GLY A 246 5.26 -22.09 10.81
CA GLY A 246 4.30 -22.85 11.59
C GLY A 246 4.42 -22.63 13.10
N TRP A 247 5.64 -22.61 13.64
CA TRP A 247 5.87 -22.29 15.06
C TRP A 247 5.47 -20.85 15.37
N LEU A 248 5.86 -19.90 14.51
CA LEU A 248 5.49 -18.50 14.66
C LEU A 248 3.96 -18.32 14.65
N PHE A 249 3.25 -19.03 13.78
CA PHE A 249 1.79 -19.05 13.77
C PHE A 249 1.22 -19.49 15.12
N PHE A 250 1.63 -20.65 15.65
CA PHE A 250 1.13 -21.09 16.95
C PHE A 250 1.44 -20.12 18.09
N HIS A 251 2.63 -19.50 18.06
CA HIS A 251 3.05 -18.52 19.06
C HIS A 251 2.20 -17.25 19.02
N LEU A 252 1.92 -16.71 17.83
CA LEU A 252 1.16 -15.46 17.65
C LEU A 252 -0.34 -15.60 17.92
N PHE A 253 -0.91 -16.80 17.76
CA PHE A 253 -2.35 -17.04 17.93
C PHE A 253 -2.70 -17.77 19.23
N ILE A 254 -1.76 -17.89 20.17
CA ILE A 254 -1.99 -18.62 21.42
C ILE A 254 -3.17 -18.06 22.22
N GLY A 255 -3.30 -16.73 22.34
CA GLY A 255 -4.41 -16.10 23.04
C GLY A 255 -5.75 -16.31 22.35
N THR A 256 -5.76 -16.32 21.01
CA THR A 256 -6.94 -16.68 20.22
C THR A 256 -7.36 -18.13 20.46
N PHE A 257 -6.42 -19.08 20.46
CA PHE A 257 -6.73 -20.49 20.73
C PHE A 257 -7.24 -20.71 22.15
N VAL A 258 -6.63 -20.06 23.14
CA VAL A 258 -7.12 -20.08 24.52
C VAL A 258 -8.53 -19.51 24.62
N GLY A 259 -8.82 -18.38 23.97
CA GLY A 259 -10.15 -17.79 23.96
C GLY A 259 -11.22 -18.72 23.35
N VAL A 260 -10.93 -19.33 22.21
CA VAL A 260 -11.83 -20.31 21.58
C VAL A 260 -12.05 -21.54 22.48
N LEU A 261 -11.00 -22.02 23.15
CA LEU A 261 -11.10 -23.13 24.10
C LEU A 261 -11.99 -22.78 25.31
N LEU A 262 -11.85 -21.57 25.87
CA LEU A 262 -12.71 -21.10 26.96
C LEU A 262 -14.19 -21.04 26.54
N CYS A 263 -14.47 -20.58 25.32
CA CYS A 263 -15.82 -20.62 24.75
C CYS A 263 -16.35 -22.04 24.59
N LEU A 264 -15.52 -22.97 24.11
CA LEU A 264 -15.88 -24.38 24.01
C LEU A 264 -16.24 -24.95 25.38
N LEU A 265 -15.43 -24.71 26.41
CA LEU A 265 -15.70 -25.15 27.78
C LEU A 265 -17.03 -24.59 28.32
N GLY A 266 -17.39 -23.37 27.94
CA GLY A 266 -18.70 -22.77 28.25
C GLY A 266 -19.88 -23.61 27.77
N PHE A 267 -19.76 -24.33 26.64
CA PHE A 267 -20.81 -25.23 26.15
C PHE A 267 -20.91 -26.56 26.92
N PHE A 268 -19.89 -26.97 27.67
CA PHE A 268 -19.96 -28.17 28.51
C PHE A 268 -20.50 -27.88 29.92
N MET A 269 -20.62 -26.62 30.30
CA MET A 269 -21.17 -26.18 31.59
C MET A 269 -22.71 -26.13 31.62
N ARG A 270 -23.29 -26.20 32.81
CA ARG A 270 -24.75 -26.07 33.03
C ARG A 270 -25.25 -24.69 32.60
N LEU A 271 -26.37 -24.64 31.87
CA LEU A 271 -26.98 -23.41 31.31
C LEU A 271 -27.26 -22.32 32.36
N ASP A 272 -27.59 -22.71 33.58
CA ASP A 272 -27.93 -21.77 34.67
C ASP A 272 -26.71 -21.28 35.46
N SER A 273 -25.50 -21.72 35.10
CA SER A 273 -24.29 -21.37 35.85
C SER A 273 -23.76 -20.00 35.45
N ASP A 274 -23.60 -19.12 36.43
CA ASP A 274 -22.98 -17.79 36.23
C ASP A 274 -21.53 -17.88 35.74
N ILE A 275 -20.83 -19.00 36.03
CA ILE A 275 -19.47 -19.27 35.57
C ILE A 275 -19.37 -19.24 34.04
N ARG A 276 -20.45 -19.54 33.30
CA ARG A 276 -20.45 -19.50 31.84
C ARG A 276 -20.25 -18.10 31.29
N PHE A 277 -20.89 -17.11 31.91
CA PHE A 277 -20.71 -15.71 31.51
C PHE A 277 -19.27 -15.27 31.75
N SER A 278 -18.68 -15.68 32.88
CA SER A 278 -17.27 -15.41 33.18
C SER A 278 -16.32 -16.07 32.16
N LEU A 279 -16.61 -17.28 31.69
CA LEU A 279 -15.82 -17.94 30.64
C LEU A 279 -15.88 -17.20 29.30
N PHE A 280 -17.07 -16.76 28.87
CA PHE A 280 -17.21 -15.99 27.63
C PHE A 280 -16.56 -14.61 27.74
N LEU A 281 -16.68 -13.95 28.90
CA LEU A 281 -16.01 -12.69 29.17
C LEU A 281 -14.48 -12.85 29.11
N GLY A 282 -13.95 -13.89 29.75
CA GLY A 282 -12.53 -14.23 29.70
C GLY A 282 -12.05 -14.55 28.28
N ALA A 283 -12.87 -15.24 27.47
CA ALA A 283 -12.57 -15.51 26.08
C ALA A 283 -12.46 -14.24 25.23
N ILE A 284 -13.39 -13.30 25.38
CA ILE A 284 -13.35 -12.01 24.68
C ILE A 284 -12.06 -11.26 25.05
N PHE A 285 -11.74 -11.15 26.34
CA PHE A 285 -10.51 -10.47 26.77
C PHE A 285 -9.25 -11.14 26.22
N ALA A 286 -9.18 -12.47 26.22
CA ALA A 286 -8.03 -13.19 25.66
C ALA A 286 -7.86 -12.90 24.15
N VAL A 287 -8.94 -12.93 23.38
CA VAL A 287 -8.92 -12.68 21.92
C VAL A 287 -8.57 -11.23 21.61
N VAL A 288 -9.18 -10.26 22.31
CA VAL A 288 -8.90 -8.82 22.11
C VAL A 288 -7.44 -8.49 22.45
N THR A 289 -6.92 -9.02 23.56
CA THR A 289 -5.51 -8.84 23.92
C THR A 289 -4.58 -9.45 22.86
N ASN A 290 -4.91 -10.65 22.34
CA ASN A 290 -4.12 -11.27 21.27
C ASN A 290 -4.16 -10.44 19.98
N GLN A 291 -5.31 -9.85 19.63
CA GLN A 291 -5.42 -8.95 18.48
C GLN A 291 -4.54 -7.71 18.65
N HIS A 292 -4.46 -7.15 19.85
CA HIS A 292 -3.60 -6.00 20.12
C HIS A 292 -2.12 -6.34 19.89
N ILE A 293 -1.65 -7.48 20.42
CA ILE A 293 -0.28 -7.98 20.20
C ILE A 293 0.01 -8.13 18.71
N LEU A 294 -0.93 -8.68 17.93
CA LEU A 294 -0.77 -8.80 16.47
C LEU A 294 -0.59 -7.45 15.78
N TYR A 295 -1.29 -6.40 16.24
CA TYR A 295 -1.16 -5.04 15.69
C TYR A 295 0.12 -4.32 16.09
N GLU A 296 0.81 -4.76 17.13
CA GLU A 296 2.14 -4.25 17.47
C GLU A 296 3.23 -4.86 16.58
N VAL A 297 3.04 -6.11 16.15
CA VAL A 297 4.01 -6.85 15.32
C VAL A 297 3.79 -6.62 13.82
N LEU A 298 2.57 -6.30 13.40
CA LEU A 298 2.21 -6.11 11.99
C LEU A 298 1.85 -4.65 11.69
N PRO A 299 2.32 -4.10 10.55
CA PRO A 299 1.86 -2.81 10.07
C PRO A 299 0.40 -2.90 9.61
N ARG A 300 -0.29 -1.76 9.63
CA ARG A 300 -1.66 -1.66 9.09
C ARG A 300 -1.64 -1.79 7.56
N THR A 301 -2.57 -2.59 7.04
CA THR A 301 -2.75 -2.83 5.60
C THR A 301 -4.18 -2.47 5.17
N SER A 302 -4.36 -2.19 3.88
CA SER A 302 -5.68 -1.87 3.28
C SER A 302 -6.46 -3.11 2.82
N TYR A 303 -5.87 -4.29 2.98
CA TYR A 303 -6.43 -5.58 2.55
C TYR A 303 -6.48 -6.56 3.72
N LEU A 304 -7.32 -7.60 3.62
CA LEU A 304 -7.44 -8.62 4.67
C LEU A 304 -6.27 -9.60 4.64
N THR A 305 -5.50 -9.63 5.72
CA THR A 305 -4.45 -10.64 5.94
C THR A 305 -5.05 -11.96 6.42
N LEU A 306 -4.28 -13.05 6.36
CA LEU A 306 -4.63 -14.33 7.00
C LEU A 306 -4.98 -14.12 8.48
N SER A 307 -4.18 -13.32 9.18
CA SER A 307 -4.38 -12.98 10.59
C SER A 307 -5.72 -12.31 10.83
N ASP A 308 -6.09 -11.32 10.00
CA ASP A 308 -7.38 -10.64 10.11
C ASP A 308 -8.55 -11.60 9.89
N LYS A 309 -8.45 -12.50 8.90
CA LYS A 309 -9.50 -13.51 8.62
C LYS A 309 -9.74 -14.41 9.84
N ILE A 310 -8.68 -14.87 10.49
CA ILE A 310 -8.78 -15.71 11.70
C ILE A 310 -9.37 -14.93 12.86
N GLN A 311 -8.93 -13.68 13.10
CA GLN A 311 -9.48 -12.85 14.17
C GLN A 311 -10.96 -12.51 13.94
N ILE A 312 -11.34 -12.09 12.74
CA ILE A 312 -12.72 -11.79 12.37
C ILE A 312 -13.60 -13.04 12.57
N ALA A 313 -13.17 -14.20 12.09
CA ALA A 313 -13.90 -15.46 12.29
C ALA A 313 -14.04 -15.81 13.78
N THR A 314 -13.01 -15.53 14.59
CA THR A 314 -13.07 -15.73 16.04
C THR A 314 -14.10 -14.81 16.68
N PHE A 315 -14.12 -13.51 16.37
CA PHE A 315 -15.13 -12.60 16.90
C PHE A 315 -16.55 -13.00 16.51
N ILE A 316 -16.75 -13.42 15.26
CA ILE A 316 -18.02 -13.96 14.79
C ILE A 316 -18.43 -15.19 15.62
N LEU A 317 -17.50 -16.13 15.86
CA LEU A 317 -17.74 -17.28 16.72
C LEU A 317 -18.15 -16.88 18.15
N LEU A 318 -17.48 -15.88 18.74
CA LEU A 318 -17.79 -15.37 20.08
C LEU A 318 -19.22 -14.80 20.14
N ILE A 319 -19.59 -13.97 19.16
CA ILE A 319 -20.93 -13.37 19.06
C ILE A 319 -21.99 -14.47 18.93
N PHE A 320 -21.82 -15.42 18.01
CA PHE A 320 -22.74 -16.54 17.84
C PHE A 320 -22.86 -17.40 19.09
N THR A 321 -21.74 -17.64 19.77
CA THR A 321 -21.71 -18.40 21.04
C THR A 321 -22.58 -17.75 22.10
N ILE A 322 -22.49 -16.43 22.26
CA ILE A 322 -23.30 -15.68 23.23
C ILE A 322 -24.79 -15.70 22.86
N ILE A 323 -25.11 -15.47 21.58
CA ILE A 323 -26.51 -15.52 21.09
C ILE A 323 -27.13 -16.90 21.35
N ILE A 324 -26.42 -17.97 20.98
CA ILE A 324 -26.88 -19.34 21.19
C ILE A 324 -27.06 -19.63 22.67
N HIS A 325 -26.13 -19.18 23.52
CA HIS A 325 -26.25 -19.34 24.96
C HIS A 325 -27.53 -18.69 25.51
N VAL A 326 -27.82 -17.44 25.12
CA VAL A 326 -29.03 -16.73 25.56
C VAL A 326 -30.31 -17.45 25.11
N ILE A 327 -30.37 -17.89 23.85
CA ILE A 327 -31.51 -18.64 23.31
C ILE A 327 -31.72 -19.95 24.07
N LEU A 328 -30.66 -20.70 24.32
CA LEU A 328 -30.72 -21.99 25.01
C LEU A 328 -31.10 -21.85 26.48
N LYS A 329 -30.63 -20.80 27.16
CA LYS A 329 -31.03 -20.48 28.53
C LYS A 329 -32.54 -20.21 28.61
N LYS A 330 -33.05 -19.34 27.74
CA LYS A 330 -34.49 -19.04 27.65
C LYS A 330 -35.33 -20.27 27.29
N LEU A 331 -34.81 -21.18 26.47
CA LEU A 331 -35.48 -22.44 26.14
C LEU A 331 -35.49 -23.43 27.31
N ALA A 332 -34.42 -23.50 28.09
CA ALA A 332 -34.32 -24.37 29.26
C ALA A 332 -35.31 -23.95 30.36
N GLU A 333 -35.49 -22.64 30.57
CA GLU A 333 -36.47 -22.07 31.51
C GLU A 333 -37.93 -22.49 31.18
N ARG A 334 -38.26 -22.74 29.90
CA ARG A 334 -39.59 -23.22 29.45
C ARG A 334 -39.84 -24.71 29.73
N ARG A 335 -39.25 -25.27 30.80
CA ARG A 335 -39.34 -26.67 31.27
C ARG A 335 -38.77 -27.74 30.34
N ARG A 336 -37.86 -27.38 29.42
CA ARG A 336 -37.15 -28.33 28.52
C ARG A 336 -35.66 -28.46 28.84
N ALA A 337 -35.28 -28.44 30.12
CA ALA A 337 -33.88 -28.40 30.56
C ALA A 337 -33.00 -29.52 29.98
N LYS A 338 -33.45 -30.78 30.00
CA LYS A 338 -32.69 -31.92 29.44
C LYS A 338 -32.42 -31.74 27.93
N PHE A 339 -33.43 -31.30 27.18
CA PHE A 339 -33.31 -31.04 25.75
C PHE A 339 -32.39 -29.84 25.47
N GLY A 340 -32.49 -28.77 26.27
CA GLY A 340 -31.61 -27.60 26.18
C GLY A 340 -30.14 -27.95 26.42
N HIS A 341 -29.83 -28.78 27.43
CA HIS A 341 -28.46 -29.23 27.70
C HIS A 341 -27.91 -30.13 26.58
N TYR A 342 -28.72 -31.06 26.06
CA TYR A 342 -28.33 -31.89 24.93
C TYR A 342 -28.01 -31.04 23.68
N LEU A 343 -28.88 -30.09 23.36
CA LEU A 343 -28.70 -29.18 22.23
C LEU A 343 -27.48 -28.28 22.41
N ASN A 344 -27.25 -27.76 23.62
CA ASN A 344 -26.10 -26.93 23.97
C ASN A 344 -24.76 -27.62 23.67
N LYS A 345 -24.61 -28.88 24.09
CA LYS A 345 -23.39 -29.65 23.84
C LYS A 345 -23.17 -29.90 22.34
N ARG A 346 -24.24 -30.25 21.61
CA ARG A 346 -24.16 -30.50 20.15
C ARG A 346 -23.83 -29.23 19.37
N MET A 347 -24.46 -28.11 19.71
CA MET A 347 -24.19 -26.82 19.06
C MET A 347 -22.77 -26.35 19.33
N GLY A 348 -22.27 -26.49 20.56
CA GLY A 348 -20.88 -26.14 20.90
C GLY A 348 -19.86 -26.95 20.10
N ILE A 349 -20.05 -28.27 20.01
CA ILE A 349 -19.18 -29.14 19.18
C ILE A 349 -19.29 -28.78 17.70
N ALA A 350 -20.50 -28.55 17.18
CA ALA A 350 -20.70 -28.19 15.78
C ALA A 350 -20.02 -26.87 15.42
N LEU A 351 -20.17 -25.83 16.25
CA LEU A 351 -19.49 -24.55 16.06
C LEU A 351 -17.98 -24.70 16.10
N PHE A 352 -17.45 -25.43 17.08
CA PHE A 352 -16.01 -25.64 17.22
C PHE A 352 -15.42 -26.39 16.02
N LEU A 353 -16.08 -27.47 15.58
CA LEU A 353 -15.65 -28.20 14.39
C LEU A 353 -15.72 -27.32 13.13
N SER A 354 -16.76 -26.50 13.00
CA SER A 354 -16.87 -25.56 11.88
C SER A 354 -15.75 -24.52 11.89
N TYR A 355 -15.39 -24.01 13.06
CA TYR A 355 -14.30 -23.05 13.23
C TYR A 355 -12.94 -23.70 12.94
N CYS A 356 -12.66 -24.89 13.48
CA CYS A 356 -11.43 -25.63 13.19
C CYS A 356 -11.32 -25.93 11.69
N SER A 357 -12.41 -26.36 11.05
CA SER A 357 -12.43 -26.60 9.61
C SER A 357 -12.13 -25.32 8.81
N PHE A 358 -12.72 -24.19 9.20
CA PHE A 358 -12.42 -22.90 8.59
C PHE A 358 -10.94 -22.51 8.76
N VAL A 359 -10.39 -22.57 9.97
CA VAL A 359 -8.99 -22.22 10.23
C VAL A 359 -8.04 -23.12 9.42
N ILE A 360 -8.27 -24.44 9.41
CA ILE A 360 -7.47 -25.39 8.63
C ILE A 360 -7.53 -25.04 7.14
N PHE A 361 -8.72 -24.73 6.61
CA PHE A 361 -8.89 -24.35 5.21
C PHE A 361 -8.10 -23.08 4.86
N VAL A 362 -8.22 -22.01 5.65
CA VAL A 362 -7.54 -20.74 5.36
C VAL A 362 -6.02 -20.87 5.52
N VAL A 363 -5.54 -21.62 6.53
CA VAL A 363 -4.11 -21.89 6.72
C VAL A 363 -3.55 -22.75 5.59
N HIS A 364 -4.25 -23.82 5.20
CA HIS A 364 -3.83 -24.66 4.07
C HIS A 364 -3.74 -23.85 2.78
N HIS A 365 -4.75 -23.01 2.51
CA HIS A 365 -4.71 -22.10 1.37
C HIS A 365 -3.47 -21.19 1.41
N ALA A 366 -3.16 -20.60 2.56
CA ALA A 366 -2.00 -19.71 2.71
C ALA A 366 -0.65 -20.40 2.55
N ILE A 367 -0.54 -21.69 2.85
CA ILE A 367 0.70 -22.47 2.69
C ILE A 367 0.93 -22.87 1.23
N VAL A 368 -0.15 -23.16 0.49
CA VAL A 368 -0.09 -23.66 -0.89
C VAL A 368 0.02 -22.53 -1.91
N SER A 369 -0.62 -21.39 -1.64
CA SER A 369 -0.49 -20.17 -2.43
C SER A 369 0.88 -19.54 -2.24
#